data_AF-A0AAD9F7U7-F1
#
_entry.id   AF-A0AAD9F7U7-F1
#
_cell.length_a   1.000
_cell.length_b   1.000
_cell.length_c   1.000
_cell.angle_alpha   90.00
_cell.angle_beta   90.00
_cell.angle_gamma   90.00
#
_symmetry.space_group_name_H-M   'P 1'
#
loop_
_entity.id
_entity.type
_entity.pdbx_description
1 polymer ?
#
loop_
_entity_poly.entity_id
_entity_poly.type
_entity_poly.pdbx_seq_one_letter_code
_entity_poly.pdbx_strand_id
1 'polypeptide(L)'
;MIRVNVTRKSCVYTLCATRPCHRGTCVAQSPSKFTCHCPEGYRGRHCETTLAIYREDVGLSFSSLFAICICFMALLECSSIPDRHSSNDDFALSSSHLRSTMSLFKLIPGLK
;
A
#
# COMPACT_ATOMS: atom_id res chain seq x y z
N MET A 1 -5.19 -16.25 -36.00
CA MET A 1 -5.80 -17.15 -37.01
C MET A 1 -7.24 -16.72 -37.20
N ILE A 2 -7.72 -16.58 -38.44
CA ILE A 2 -9.09 -16.16 -38.74
C ILE A 2 -9.80 -17.32 -39.41
N ARG A 3 -10.99 -17.68 -38.90
CA ARG A 3 -11.86 -18.66 -39.55
C ARG A 3 -13.12 -17.98 -40.05
N VAL A 4 -13.44 -18.22 -41.31
CA VAL A 4 -14.66 -17.72 -41.93
C VAL A 4 -15.62 -18.89 -42.14
N ASN A 5 -16.88 -18.71 -41.75
CA ASN A 5 -17.91 -19.73 -41.97
C ASN A 5 -18.60 -19.55 -43.33
N VAL A 6 -19.48 -20.50 -43.70
CA VAL A 6 -20.25 -20.45 -44.96
C VAL A 6 -21.16 -19.21 -45.09
N THR A 7 -21.57 -18.60 -43.98
CA THR A 7 -22.35 -17.36 -43.94
C THR A 7 -21.47 -16.10 -43.91
N ARG A 8 -20.18 -16.20 -44.27
CA ARG A 8 -19.17 -15.13 -44.21
C ARG A 8 -18.95 -14.48 -42.82
N LYS A 9 -19.36 -15.13 -41.74
CA LYS A 9 -18.99 -14.69 -40.38
C LYS A 9 -17.53 -15.02 -40.13
N SER A 10 -16.80 -14.04 -39.62
CA SER A 10 -15.37 -14.16 -39.33
C SER A 10 -15.17 -14.28 -37.82
N CYS A 11 -14.59 -15.39 -37.38
CA CYS A 11 -14.17 -15.61 -36.01
C CYS A 11 -12.66 -15.42 -35.92
N VAL A 12 -12.22 -14.52 -35.04
CA VAL A 12 -10.80 -14.26 -34.79
C VAL A 12 -10.38 -15.01 -33.54
N TYR A 13 -9.52 -16.01 -33.69
CA TYR A 13 -8.91 -16.69 -32.56
C TYR A 13 -7.81 -15.80 -31.95
N THR A 14 -7.95 -15.48 -30.67
CA THR A 14 -6.98 -14.71 -29.89
C THR A 14 -6.33 -15.60 -28.83
N LEU A 15 -5.19 -15.15 -28.28
CA LEU A 15 -4.52 -15.87 -27.19
C LEU A 15 -5.38 -15.94 -25.91
N CYS A 16 -6.43 -15.13 -25.77
CA CYS A 16 -7.35 -15.26 -24.63
C CYS A 16 -8.22 -16.52 -24.68
N ALA A 17 -8.37 -17.15 -25.86
CA ALA A 17 -9.17 -18.37 -26.01
C ALA A 17 -8.60 -19.56 -25.22
N THR A 18 -7.29 -19.60 -24.99
CA THR A 18 -6.62 -20.62 -24.17
C THR A 18 -6.63 -20.29 -22.67
N ARG A 19 -7.30 -19.20 -22.26
CA ARG A 19 -7.39 -18.71 -20.87
C ARG A 19 -6.01 -18.64 -20.17
N PRO A 20 -5.07 -17.86 -20.72
CA PRO A 20 -3.70 -17.80 -20.19
C PRO A 20 -3.62 -17.09 -18.83
N CYS A 21 -4.59 -16.26 -18.46
CA CYS A 21 -4.63 -15.58 -17.16
C CYS A 21 -5.24 -16.50 -16.11
N HIS A 22 -4.54 -16.75 -14.99
CA HIS A 22 -5.01 -17.64 -13.92
C HIS A 22 -6.16 -17.04 -13.11
N ARG A 23 -5.96 -15.80 -12.63
CA ARG A 23 -6.87 -15.12 -11.67
C ARG A 23 -7.32 -13.75 -12.14
N GLY A 24 -7.14 -13.45 -13.44
CA GLY A 24 -7.42 -12.13 -14.00
C GLY A 24 -8.26 -12.17 -15.27
N THR A 25 -8.63 -10.98 -15.75
CA THR A 25 -9.38 -10.81 -16.99
C THR A 25 -8.41 -10.73 -18.16
N CYS A 26 -8.58 -11.60 -19.15
CA CYS A 26 -7.76 -11.58 -20.37
C CYS A 26 -8.32 -10.58 -21.39
N VAL A 27 -7.51 -9.62 -21.82
CA VAL A 27 -7.86 -8.65 -22.85
C VAL A 27 -6.96 -8.87 -24.06
N ALA A 28 -7.58 -9.27 -25.18
CA ALA A 28 -6.87 -9.45 -26.44
C ALA A 28 -6.71 -8.09 -27.15
N GLN A 29 -5.46 -7.65 -27.34
CA GLN A 29 -5.14 -6.46 -28.15
C GLN A 29 -5.00 -6.82 -29.63
N SER A 30 -4.55 -8.03 -29.92
CA SER A 30 -4.37 -8.53 -31.28
C SER A 30 -4.48 -10.06 -31.28
N PRO A 31 -4.58 -10.73 -32.44
CA PRO A 31 -4.64 -12.19 -32.48
C PRO A 31 -3.40 -12.87 -31.89
N SER A 32 -2.26 -12.17 -31.79
CA SER A 32 -1.00 -12.65 -31.20
C SER A 32 -0.63 -11.97 -29.87
N LYS A 33 -1.34 -10.91 -29.47
CA LYS A 33 -1.02 -10.12 -28.29
C LYS A 33 -2.22 -10.03 -27.35
N PHE A 34 -1.98 -10.33 -26.09
CA PHE A 34 -2.95 -10.20 -25.02
C PHE A 34 -2.31 -9.52 -23.81
N THR A 35 -3.15 -9.10 -22.87
CA THR A 35 -2.72 -8.61 -21.57
C THR A 35 -3.70 -9.11 -20.52
N CYS A 36 -3.18 -9.53 -19.38
CA CYS A 36 -3.99 -9.90 -18.23
C CYS A 36 -4.18 -8.69 -17.32
N HIS A 37 -5.43 -8.35 -17.04
CA HIS A 37 -5.79 -7.45 -15.95
C HIS A 37 -5.92 -8.28 -14.68
N CYS A 38 -4.94 -8.15 -13.79
CA CYS A 38 -4.93 -8.83 -12.51
C CYS A 38 -5.75 -8.06 -11.47
N PRO A 39 -6.56 -8.74 -10.65
CA PRO A 39 -7.21 -8.14 -9.49
C PRO A 39 -6.18 -7.78 -8.41
N GLU A 40 -6.61 -7.01 -7.41
CA GLU A 40 -5.76 -6.66 -6.28
C GLU A 40 -5.20 -7.92 -5.60
N GLY A 41 -3.95 -7.83 -5.17
CA GLY A 41 -3.23 -8.98 -4.59
C GLY A 41 -2.66 -9.95 -5.60
N TYR A 42 -2.75 -9.68 -6.91
CA TYR A 42 -2.14 -10.53 -7.94
C TYR A 42 -1.34 -9.71 -8.95
N ARG A 43 -0.21 -10.27 -9.38
CA ARG A 43 0.71 -9.67 -10.35
C ARG A 43 1.35 -10.78 -11.20
N GLY A 44 2.11 -10.36 -12.21
CA GLY A 44 2.76 -11.25 -13.17
C GLY A 44 2.10 -11.13 -14.54
N ARG A 45 2.68 -11.80 -15.55
CA ARG A 45 2.15 -11.74 -16.92
C ARG A 45 0.78 -12.43 -17.02
N HIS A 46 0.58 -13.46 -16.21
CA HIS A 46 -0.60 -14.32 -16.19
C HIS A 46 -1.35 -14.25 -14.86
N CYS A 47 -1.05 -13.25 -14.02
CA CYS A 47 -1.56 -13.15 -12.65
C CYS A 47 -1.22 -14.38 -11.80
N GLU A 48 -0.03 -14.92 -11.99
CA GLU A 48 0.51 -16.11 -11.32
C GLU A 48 1.08 -15.80 -9.93
N THR A 49 1.53 -14.57 -9.72
CA THR A 49 2.15 -14.15 -8.46
C THR A 49 1.10 -13.54 -7.55
N THR A 50 0.96 -14.08 -6.34
CA THR A 50 0.15 -13.44 -5.30
C THR A 50 1.02 -12.40 -4.61
N LEU A 51 0.60 -11.13 -4.65
CA LEU A 51 1.18 -10.11 -3.81
C LEU A 51 0.67 -10.37 -2.39
N ALA A 52 1.58 -10.62 -1.46
CA ALA A 52 1.28 -10.39 -0.05
C ALA A 52 1.02 -8.89 0.08
N ILE A 53 -0.25 -8.50 -0.08
CA ILE A 53 -0.68 -7.15 0.25
C ILE A 53 -0.51 -7.08 1.76
N TYR A 54 0.63 -6.56 2.22
CA TYR A 54 0.64 -5.82 3.47
C TYR A 54 -0.25 -4.63 3.19
N ARG A 55 -1.53 -4.85 3.45
CA ARG A 55 -2.56 -3.86 3.24
C ARG A 55 -2.20 -2.71 4.18
N GLU A 56 -1.64 -1.63 3.64
CA GLU A 56 -1.46 -0.33 4.32
C GLU A 56 -2.82 0.31 4.70
N ASP A 57 -3.91 -0.46 4.68
CA ASP A 57 -5.24 -0.07 5.16
C ASP A 57 -5.47 -0.39 6.65
N VAL A 58 -4.42 -0.73 7.41
CA VAL A 58 -4.36 -0.15 8.77
C VAL A 58 -3.86 1.28 8.60
N GLY A 59 -4.80 2.17 8.25
CA GLY A 59 -4.62 3.61 8.09
C GLY A 59 -4.28 4.33 9.39
N LEU A 60 -3.39 3.78 10.20
CA LEU A 60 -2.68 4.50 11.24
C LEU A 60 -1.33 4.83 10.63
N SER A 61 -1.27 5.97 9.94
CA SER A 61 -0.01 6.57 9.51
C SER A 61 1.04 6.43 10.62
N PHE A 62 2.32 6.23 10.28
CA PHE A 62 3.41 6.23 11.27
C PHE A 62 3.31 7.44 12.22
N SER A 63 2.79 8.57 11.72
CA SER A 63 2.46 9.77 12.49
C SER A 63 1.37 9.54 13.56
N SER A 64 0.33 8.77 13.25
CA SER A 64 -0.77 8.43 14.16
C SER A 64 -0.31 7.47 15.27
N LEU A 65 0.50 6.47 14.93
CA LEU A 65 1.08 5.56 15.93
C LEU A 65 2.01 6.31 16.89
N PHE A 66 2.84 7.19 16.35
CA PHE A 66 3.73 8.03 17.15
C PHE A 66 2.94 8.98 18.08
N ALA A 67 1.87 9.61 17.58
CA ALA A 67 0.99 10.45 18.38
C ALA A 67 0.29 9.67 19.51
N ILE A 68 -0.22 8.47 19.22
CA ILE A 68 -0.85 7.59 20.22
C ILE A 68 0.15 7.24 21.33
N CYS A 69 1.37 6.84 20.97
CA CYS A 69 2.43 6.52 21.94
C CYS A 69 2.78 7.73 22.83
N ILE A 70 2.89 8.93 22.24
CA ILE A 70 3.14 10.16 23.00
C ILE A 70 2.01 10.44 23.98
N CYS A 71 0.75 10.32 23.55
CA CYS A 71 -0.41 10.53 24.41
C CYS A 71 -0.43 9.54 25.58
N PHE A 72 -0.16 8.25 25.34
CA PHE A 72 -0.08 7.26 26.41
C PHE A 72 1.03 7.56 27.42
N MET A 73 2.23 7.93 26.96
CA MET A 73 3.35 8.27 27.87
C MET A 73 3.03 9.50 28.72
N ALA A 74 2.45 10.55 28.13
CA ALA A 74 2.03 11.74 28.88
C ALA A 74 0.93 11.44 29.91
N LEU A 75 -0.02 10.54 29.58
CA LEU A 75 -1.07 10.12 30.51
C LEU A 75 -0.53 9.27 31.68
N LEU A 76 0.48 8.43 31.42
CA LEU A 76 1.14 7.65 32.47
C LEU A 76 1.87 8.56 33.46
N GLU A 77 2.55 9.61 32.99
CA GLU A 77 3.21 10.59 33.85
C GLU A 77 2.21 11.44 34.66
N CYS A 78 1.03 11.72 34.11
CA CYS A 78 -0.02 12.48 34.78
C CYS A 78 -0.64 11.73 35.97
N SER A 79 -0.67 10.40 35.93
CA SER A 79 -1.16 9.58 37.06
C SER A 79 -0.26 9.63 38.32
N SER A 80 0.93 10.21 38.21
CA SER A 80 1.90 10.39 39.30
C SER A 80 1.97 11.82 39.86
N ILE A 81 1.21 12.78 39.34
CA ILE A 81 1.26 14.18 39.77
C ILE A 81 0.02 14.50 40.65
N PRO A 82 0.17 14.70 41.97
CA PRO A 82 -0.93 15.23 42.78
C PRO A 82 -1.23 16.68 42.37
N ASP A 83 -2.50 16.98 42.11
CA ASP A 83 -3.07 18.29 41.71
C ASP A 83 -2.30 19.49 42.27
N ARG A 84 -1.48 20.14 41.44
CA ARG A 84 -0.98 21.47 41.73
C ARG A 84 -1.07 22.35 40.49
N HIS A 85 -2.14 23.13 40.47
CA HIS A 85 -2.39 24.38 39.75
C HIS A 85 -1.57 24.65 38.47
N SER A 86 -2.28 24.61 37.34
CA SER A 86 -1.96 25.16 36.02
C SER A 86 -0.80 26.19 35.98
N SER A 87 0.23 25.91 35.18
CA SER A 87 1.12 26.93 34.62
C SER A 87 1.56 26.49 33.22
N ASN A 88 1.37 27.37 32.24
CA ASN A 88 1.58 27.15 30.81
C ASN A 88 3.07 27.19 30.43
N ASP A 89 3.92 26.33 31.02
CA ASP A 89 5.38 26.38 30.78
C ASP A 89 6.04 25.03 30.41
N ASP A 90 5.32 23.91 30.39
CA ASP A 90 5.90 22.59 30.06
C ASP A 90 6.04 22.29 28.55
N PHE A 91 5.68 23.24 27.66
CA PHE A 91 5.81 23.05 26.21
C PHE A 91 7.26 23.19 25.69
N ALA A 92 8.22 23.57 26.53
CA ALA A 92 9.61 23.80 26.13
C ALA A 92 10.50 22.54 26.17
N LEU A 93 10.21 21.54 27.01
CA LEU A 93 11.01 20.30 27.12
C LEU A 93 10.75 19.28 26.01
N SER A 94 9.67 19.43 25.24
CA SER A 94 9.39 18.58 24.06
C SER A 94 10.25 18.96 22.83
N SER A 95 10.95 20.10 22.86
CA SER A 95 11.68 20.62 21.69
C SER A 95 13.10 20.04 21.50
N SER A 96 13.72 19.51 22.56
CA SER A 96 15.07 18.91 22.50
C SER A 96 15.05 17.44 22.08
N HIS A 97 14.07 16.66 22.52
CA HIS A 97 13.94 15.23 22.17
C HIS A 97 13.38 15.01 20.76
N LEU A 98 12.46 15.87 20.28
CA LEU A 98 11.90 15.79 18.92
C LEU A 98 12.91 16.18 17.83
N ARG A 99 13.91 17.01 18.18
CA ARG A 99 15.00 17.39 17.25
C ARG A 99 16.01 16.26 17.04
N SER A 100 16.16 15.36 18.02
CA SER A 100 16.96 14.13 17.90
C SER A 100 16.29 13.07 17.04
N THR A 101 14.97 12.89 17.13
CA THR A 101 14.24 11.90 16.31
C THR A 101 14.11 12.36 14.85
N MET A 102 13.92 13.65 14.59
CA MET A 102 13.97 14.22 13.22
C MET A 102 15.39 14.22 12.61
N SER A 103 16.46 14.23 13.43
CA SER A 103 17.83 14.09 12.94
C SER A 103 18.18 12.65 12.55
N LEU A 104 17.60 11.65 13.23
CA LEU A 104 17.79 10.24 12.88
C LEU A 104 17.15 9.89 11.51
N PHE A 105 16.00 10.48 11.18
CA PHE A 105 15.37 10.32 9.85
C PHE A 105 16.16 10.99 8.72
N LYS A 106 16.97 12.02 9.02
CA LYS A 106 17.91 12.64 8.06
C LYS A 106 19.18 11.82 7.83
N LEU A 107 19.44 10.81 8.67
CA LEU A 107 20.59 9.91 8.61
C LEU A 107 20.29 8.54 7.99
N ILE A 108 19.14 8.39 7.32
CA ILE A 108 18.89 7.29 6.38
C ILE A 108 19.17 7.82 4.96
N PRO A 109 20.43 7.80 4.47
CA PRO A 109 20.70 8.03 3.06
C PRO A 109 20.33 6.74 2.31
N GLY A 110 19.24 6.78 1.55
CA GLY A 110 18.96 5.75 0.55
C GLY A 110 17.58 5.15 0.64
N LEU A 111 16.60 5.83 0.06
CA LEU A 111 15.55 5.13 -0.68
C LEU A 111 15.20 5.97 -1.90
N LYS A 112 15.81 5.59 -3.02
CA LYS A 112 15.36 5.89 -4.37
C LYS A 112 14.98 4.56 -5.00
#